data_AF-A0A1X4IVZ1-F1
#
_entry.id   AF-A0A1X4IVZ1-F1
#
_cell.length_a   1.000
_cell.length_b   1.000
_cell.length_c   1.000
_cell.angle_alpha   90.00
_cell.angle_beta   90.00
_cell.angle_gamma   90.00
#
_symmetry.space_group_name_H-M   'P 1'
#
loop_
_entity.id
_entity.type
_entity.pdbx_description
1 polymer ?
#
loop_
_entity_poly.entity_id
_entity_poly.type
_entity_poly.pdbx_seq_one_letter_code
_entity_poly.pdbx_strand_id
1 'polypeptide(L)'
;MKVLLGCVGIAVLIMTFPAQADTYAAILDNCLANSAGEDGDLACRDLVYEACQAASGDQTTYGMSACLVAENAEWDRVLNDLWPAILADAKARDVDVPDQQGANVEHLLAAQRAWIAFRDAECANVYQTFIGGTIRSIVGGACLIELTSDRVIQFRHGMAYGNEPR
;
A
#
# COMPACT_ATOMS: atom_id res chain seq x y z
N MET A 1 56.23 -15.65 21.32
CA MET A 1 55.04 -14.82 21.60
C MET A 1 54.43 -14.40 20.26
N LYS A 2 53.42 -15.13 19.79
CA LYS A 2 52.59 -14.79 18.62
C LYS A 2 51.18 -15.27 18.96
N VAL A 3 50.30 -14.32 19.29
CA VAL A 3 48.89 -14.57 19.55
C VAL A 3 48.20 -14.59 18.19
N LEU A 4 47.66 -15.74 17.78
CA LEU A 4 46.77 -15.84 16.63
C LEU A 4 45.34 -15.71 17.15
N LEU A 5 44.76 -14.55 16.84
CA LEU A 5 43.41 -14.13 17.16
C LEU A 5 42.43 -14.94 16.28
N GLY A 6 41.54 -15.70 16.92
CA GLY A 6 40.52 -16.48 16.23
C GLY A 6 39.41 -15.59 15.67
N CYS A 7 39.17 -15.67 14.36
CA CYS A 7 37.99 -15.09 13.73
C CYS A 7 36.77 -15.94 14.10
N VAL A 8 35.95 -15.47 15.04
CA VAL A 8 34.59 -15.98 15.24
C VAL A 8 33.74 -15.48 14.08
N GLY A 9 33.53 -16.34 13.08
CA GLY A 9 32.59 -16.07 12.00
C GLY A 9 31.16 -16.11 12.53
N ILE A 10 30.55 -14.94 12.71
CA ILE A 10 29.10 -14.84 12.91
C ILE A 10 28.46 -15.15 11.56
N ALA A 11 27.91 -16.35 11.42
CA ALA A 11 27.03 -16.68 10.32
C ALA A 11 25.74 -15.85 10.48
N VAL A 12 25.58 -14.82 9.65
CA VAL A 12 24.31 -14.11 9.51
C VAL A 12 23.35 -15.07 8.81
N LEU A 13 22.42 -15.66 9.57
CA LEU A 13 21.27 -16.35 8.98
C LEU A 13 20.43 -15.30 8.25
N ILE A 14 20.50 -15.29 6.92
CA ILE A 14 19.52 -14.59 6.10
C ILE A 14 18.23 -15.38 6.25
N MET A 15 17.34 -14.93 7.14
CA MET A 15 15.96 -15.43 7.17
C MET A 15 15.25 -14.87 5.95
N THR A 16 15.39 -15.56 4.83
CA THR A 16 14.52 -15.32 3.67
C THR A 16 13.12 -15.76 4.08
N PHE A 17 12.19 -14.81 4.25
CA PHE A 17 10.74 -15.07 4.32
C PHE A 17 10.01 -14.78 2.98
N PRO A 18 10.48 -15.24 1.79
CA PRO A 18 9.86 -14.86 0.52
C PRO A 18 8.51 -15.54 0.28
N ALA A 19 8.28 -16.73 0.83
CA ALA A 19 7.08 -17.53 0.53
C ALA A 19 5.76 -16.87 1.01
N GLN A 20 5.80 -16.08 2.08
CA GLN A 20 4.59 -15.44 2.61
C GLN A 20 4.18 -14.22 1.77
N ALA A 21 5.15 -13.43 1.30
CA ALA A 21 4.90 -12.22 0.52
C ALA A 21 4.29 -12.54 -0.86
N ASP A 22 4.86 -13.53 -1.57
CA ASP A 22 4.32 -13.95 -2.87
C ASP A 22 2.87 -14.48 -2.76
N THR A 23 2.52 -15.04 -1.61
CA THR A 23 1.15 -15.53 -1.32
C THR A 23 0.18 -14.37 -1.08
N TYR A 24 0.59 -13.34 -0.33
CA TYR A 24 -0.25 -12.17 -0.04
C TYR A 24 -0.52 -11.31 -1.28
N ALA A 25 0.50 -11.08 -2.10
CA ALA A 25 0.34 -10.40 -3.38
C ALA A 25 -0.71 -11.09 -4.24
N ALA A 26 -0.63 -12.42 -4.37
CA ALA A 26 -1.57 -13.21 -5.15
C ALA A 26 -3.02 -13.14 -4.60
N ILE A 27 -3.21 -13.05 -3.28
CA ILE A 27 -4.55 -12.92 -2.69
C ILE A 27 -5.20 -11.61 -3.14
N LEU A 28 -4.49 -10.49 -2.97
CA LEU A 28 -5.01 -9.18 -3.33
C LEU A 28 -5.22 -9.05 -4.84
N ASP A 29 -4.24 -9.47 -5.64
CA ASP A 29 -4.31 -9.41 -7.10
C ASP A 29 -5.48 -10.22 -7.65
N ASN A 30 -5.71 -11.44 -7.13
CA ASN A 30 -6.83 -12.27 -7.57
C ASN A 30 -8.18 -11.63 -7.20
N CYS A 31 -8.31 -11.00 -6.03
CA CYS A 31 -9.53 -10.29 -5.69
C CYS A 31 -9.78 -9.12 -6.63
N LEU A 32 -8.78 -8.24 -6.80
CA LEU A 32 -8.86 -7.07 -7.66
C LEU A 32 -9.04 -7.41 -9.15
N ALA A 33 -8.62 -8.59 -9.60
CA ALA A 33 -8.85 -9.03 -10.98
C ALA A 33 -10.28 -9.54 -11.22
N ASN A 34 -11.01 -9.93 -10.16
CA ASN A 34 -12.35 -10.52 -10.24
C ASN A 34 -13.43 -9.66 -9.57
N SER A 35 -13.06 -8.53 -8.96
CA SER A 35 -13.96 -7.54 -8.41
C SER A 35 -14.71 -6.79 -9.51
N ALA A 36 -15.90 -6.29 -9.18
CA ALA A 36 -16.71 -5.46 -10.07
C ALA A 36 -17.07 -4.15 -9.39
N GLY A 37 -16.69 -3.04 -10.03
CA GLY A 37 -16.97 -1.69 -9.53
C GLY A 37 -16.18 -1.32 -8.27
N GLU A 38 -16.45 -0.12 -7.77
CA GLU A 38 -15.81 0.43 -6.58
C GLU A 38 -16.08 -0.42 -5.33
N ASP A 39 -17.35 -0.80 -5.11
CA ASP A 39 -17.75 -1.67 -4.00
C ASP A 39 -17.05 -3.03 -4.02
N GLY A 40 -16.81 -3.58 -5.22
CA GLY A 40 -16.10 -4.84 -5.39
C GLY A 40 -14.62 -4.73 -5.01
N ASP A 41 -13.94 -3.64 -5.37
CA ASP A 41 -12.55 -3.42 -4.97
C ASP A 41 -12.44 -3.13 -3.46
N LEU A 42 -13.40 -2.41 -2.88
CA LEU A 42 -13.47 -2.18 -1.43
C LEU A 42 -13.60 -3.50 -0.65
N ALA A 43 -14.32 -4.48 -1.20
CA ALA A 43 -14.45 -5.81 -0.62
C ALA A 43 -13.15 -6.64 -0.62
N CYS A 44 -12.11 -6.19 -1.33
CA CYS A 44 -10.78 -6.82 -1.27
C CYS A 44 -9.95 -6.42 -0.05
N ARG A 45 -10.41 -5.41 0.73
CA ARG A 45 -9.81 -5.05 2.02
C ARG A 45 -9.91 -6.22 2.99
N ASP A 46 -8.98 -6.26 3.92
CA ASP A 46 -8.83 -7.24 5.00
C ASP A 46 -8.45 -8.66 4.55
N LEU A 47 -8.46 -8.99 3.24
CA LEU A 47 -8.14 -10.34 2.77
C LEU A 47 -6.71 -10.78 3.10
N VAL A 48 -5.74 -9.86 3.00
CA VAL A 48 -4.34 -10.15 3.34
C VAL A 48 -4.17 -10.25 4.85
N TYR A 49 -4.82 -9.35 5.61
CA TYR A 49 -4.85 -9.40 7.07
C TYR A 49 -5.44 -10.71 7.59
N GLU A 50 -6.58 -11.15 7.05
CA GLU A 50 -7.25 -12.40 7.41
C GLU A 50 -6.36 -13.61 7.12
N ALA A 51 -5.76 -13.67 5.93
CA ALA A 51 -4.82 -14.73 5.57
C ALA A 51 -3.60 -14.76 6.51
N CYS A 52 -3.07 -13.59 6.86
CA CYS A 52 -1.97 -13.47 7.79
C CYS A 52 -2.32 -13.93 9.22
N GLN A 53 -3.50 -13.56 9.72
CA GLN A 53 -3.95 -13.99 11.03
C GLN A 53 -4.17 -15.50 11.09
N ALA A 54 -4.76 -16.08 10.03
CA ALA A 54 -4.96 -17.53 9.93
C ALA A 54 -3.63 -18.30 9.90
N ALA A 55 -2.61 -17.77 9.21
CA ALA A 55 -1.30 -18.40 9.10
C ALA A 55 -0.46 -18.28 10.39
N SER A 56 -0.52 -17.12 11.07
CA SER A 56 0.29 -16.88 12.27
C SER A 56 -0.31 -17.48 13.54
N GLY A 57 -1.65 -17.50 13.66
CA GLY A 57 -2.34 -17.84 14.90
C GLY A 57 -2.08 -16.87 16.07
N ASP A 58 -1.37 -15.76 15.83
CA ASP A 58 -1.01 -14.78 16.85
C ASP A 58 -2.11 -13.74 16.98
N GLN A 59 -2.91 -13.87 18.03
CA GLN A 59 -4.02 -12.97 18.36
C GLN A 59 -3.62 -11.85 19.33
N THR A 60 -2.31 -11.68 19.59
CA THR A 60 -1.82 -10.54 20.35
C THR A 60 -1.90 -9.26 19.51
N THR A 61 -1.93 -8.11 20.18
CA THR A 61 -1.88 -6.82 19.47
C THR A 61 -0.63 -6.68 18.59
N TYR A 62 0.46 -7.35 18.96
CA TYR A 62 1.68 -7.38 18.15
C TYR A 62 1.47 -8.16 16.86
N GLY A 63 0.96 -9.40 16.94
CA GLY A 63 0.66 -10.23 15.78
C GLY A 63 -0.35 -9.57 14.83
N MET A 64 -1.43 -9.01 15.38
CA MET A 64 -2.41 -8.25 14.61
C MET A 64 -1.76 -7.04 13.91
N SER A 65 -0.92 -6.27 14.60
CA SER A 65 -0.22 -5.13 13.99
C SER A 65 0.71 -5.56 12.86
N ALA A 66 1.38 -6.71 12.99
CA ALA A 66 2.22 -7.25 11.94
C ALA A 66 1.41 -7.63 10.68
N CYS A 67 0.20 -8.19 10.85
CA CYS A 67 -0.68 -8.49 9.74
C CYS A 67 -1.24 -7.24 9.04
N LEU A 68 -1.52 -6.16 9.78
CA LEU A 68 -1.91 -4.87 9.17
C LEU A 68 -0.76 -4.27 8.35
N VAL A 69 0.48 -4.41 8.81
CA VAL A 69 1.66 -3.98 8.04
C VAL A 69 1.80 -4.79 6.75
N ALA A 70 1.58 -6.10 6.80
CA ALA A 70 1.62 -6.97 5.62
C ALA A 70 0.55 -6.57 4.60
N GLU A 71 -0.69 -6.32 5.04
CA GLU A 71 -1.74 -5.87 4.14
C GLU A 71 -1.46 -4.49 3.54
N ASN A 72 -1.05 -3.52 4.37
CA ASN A 72 -0.73 -2.19 3.86
C ASN A 72 0.40 -2.23 2.83
N ALA A 73 1.36 -3.14 2.98
CA ALA A 73 2.45 -3.32 2.01
C ALA A 73 1.93 -3.79 0.64
N GLU A 74 0.93 -4.69 0.60
CA GLU A 74 0.33 -5.12 -0.66
C GLU A 74 -0.52 -4.04 -1.32
N TRP A 75 -1.28 -3.26 -0.55
CA TRP A 75 -1.99 -2.10 -1.09
C TRP A 75 -1.04 -1.02 -1.63
N ASP A 76 0.08 -0.76 -0.94
CA ASP A 76 1.10 0.18 -1.41
C ASP A 76 1.80 -0.35 -2.67
N ARG A 77 2.07 -1.67 -2.76
CA ARG A 77 2.57 -2.29 -3.99
C ARG A 77 1.61 -2.05 -5.16
N VAL A 78 0.33 -2.37 -4.99
CA VAL A 78 -0.69 -2.15 -6.04
C VAL A 78 -0.76 -0.67 -6.43
N LEU A 79 -0.67 0.26 -5.47
CA LEU A 79 -0.65 1.70 -5.74
C LEU A 79 0.52 2.10 -6.64
N ASN A 80 1.71 1.55 -6.38
CA ASN A 80 2.90 1.82 -7.18
C ASN A 80 2.85 1.11 -8.55
N ASP A 81 2.28 -0.09 -8.63
CA ASP A 81 2.13 -0.84 -9.90
C ASP A 81 1.17 -0.14 -10.87
N LEU A 82 0.16 0.58 -10.36
CA LEU A 82 -0.74 1.40 -11.18
C LEU A 82 -0.07 2.66 -11.73
N TRP A 83 0.99 3.15 -11.09
CA TRP A 83 1.57 4.46 -11.36
C TRP A 83 1.98 4.70 -12.82
N PRO A 84 2.63 3.75 -13.54
CA PRO A 84 2.96 3.95 -14.95
C PRO A 84 1.74 4.18 -15.85
N ALA A 85 0.63 3.47 -15.60
CA ALA A 85 -0.61 3.63 -16.37
C ALA A 85 -1.26 4.99 -16.10
N ILE A 86 -1.28 5.41 -14.82
CA ILE A 86 -1.82 6.71 -14.40
C ILE A 86 -1.02 7.88 -15.00
N LEU A 87 0.31 7.77 -15.03
CA LEU A 87 1.15 8.76 -15.71
C LEU A 87 0.92 8.80 -17.22
N ALA A 88 0.73 7.64 -17.86
CA ALA A 88 0.46 7.57 -19.30
C ALA A 88 -0.88 8.23 -19.65
N ASP A 89 -1.92 7.96 -18.87
CA ASP A 89 -3.23 8.59 -19.02
C ASP A 89 -3.17 10.12 -18.80
N ALA A 90 -2.51 10.57 -17.73
CA ALA A 90 -2.32 12.00 -17.49
C ALA A 90 -1.59 12.70 -18.67
N LYS A 91 -0.56 12.07 -19.23
CA LYS A 91 0.16 12.58 -20.39
C LYS A 91 -0.71 12.61 -21.67
N ALA A 92 -1.59 11.63 -21.85
CA ALA A 92 -2.48 11.58 -23.00
C ALA A 92 -3.52 12.71 -22.98
N ARG A 93 -3.90 13.20 -21.79
CA ARG A 93 -4.83 14.33 -21.61
C ARG A 93 -4.22 15.70 -21.94
N ASP A 94 -2.90 15.80 -22.07
CA ASP A 94 -2.21 17.01 -22.53
C ASP A 94 -2.24 17.19 -24.06
N VAL A 95 -2.69 16.18 -24.81
CA VAL A 95 -2.74 16.22 -26.27
C VAL A 95 -3.79 17.26 -26.71
N ASP A 96 -3.45 18.04 -27.74
CA ASP A 96 -4.29 19.09 -28.35
C ASP A 96 -4.52 20.39 -27.56
N VAL A 97 -3.77 20.64 -26.47
CA VAL A 97 -3.78 21.95 -25.77
C VAL A 97 -2.41 22.64 -25.89
N PRO A 98 -2.25 23.58 -26.86
CA PRO A 98 -1.02 24.37 -26.99
C PRO A 98 -0.64 25.03 -25.65
N ASP A 99 0.66 25.05 -25.34
CA ASP A 99 1.25 25.62 -24.12
C ASP A 99 0.90 24.91 -22.79
N GLN A 100 0.27 23.73 -22.81
CA GLN A 100 -0.06 22.94 -21.61
C GLN A 100 0.62 21.56 -21.55
N GLN A 101 1.61 21.31 -22.42
CA GLN A 101 2.31 20.03 -22.46
C GLN A 101 2.98 19.73 -21.10
N GLY A 102 2.56 18.66 -20.43
CA GLY A 102 3.08 18.23 -19.13
C GLY A 102 2.29 18.74 -17.91
N ALA A 103 1.32 19.64 -18.08
CA ALA A 103 0.58 20.23 -16.98
C ALA A 103 -0.20 19.19 -16.17
N ASN A 104 -0.88 18.23 -16.82
CA ASN A 104 -1.62 17.20 -16.09
C ASN A 104 -0.69 16.29 -15.27
N VAL A 105 0.50 15.97 -15.78
CA VAL A 105 1.49 15.17 -15.05
C VAL A 105 2.01 15.93 -13.82
N GLU A 106 2.30 17.22 -13.95
CA GLU A 106 2.73 18.06 -12.82
C GLU A 106 1.65 18.15 -11.74
N HIS A 107 0.39 18.38 -12.13
CA HIS A 107 -0.74 18.42 -11.20
C HIS A 107 -0.99 17.07 -10.52
N LEU A 108 -0.90 15.96 -11.26
CA LEU A 108 -1.01 14.61 -10.70
C LEU A 108 0.08 14.32 -9.67
N LEU A 109 1.34 14.66 -9.98
CA LEU A 109 2.47 14.52 -9.06
C LEU A 109 2.28 15.36 -7.79
N ALA A 110 1.84 16.61 -7.93
CA ALA A 110 1.54 17.49 -6.80
C ALA A 110 0.41 16.91 -5.94
N ALA A 111 -0.66 16.42 -6.55
CA ALA A 111 -1.77 15.79 -5.85
C ALA A 111 -1.34 14.52 -5.11
N GLN A 112 -0.53 13.66 -5.72
CA GLN A 112 -0.03 12.43 -5.09
C GLN A 112 0.85 12.74 -3.87
N ARG A 113 1.76 13.73 -3.98
CA ARG A 113 2.61 14.15 -2.86
C ARG A 113 1.80 14.74 -1.71
N ALA A 114 0.81 15.58 -2.04
CA ALA A 114 -0.08 16.16 -1.03
C ALA A 114 -0.92 15.08 -0.34
N TRP A 115 -1.42 14.09 -1.09
CA TRP A 115 -2.14 12.96 -0.55
C TRP A 115 -1.28 12.10 0.40
N ILE A 116 -0.02 11.82 0.07
CA ILE A 116 0.90 11.09 0.96
C ILE A 116 1.08 11.86 2.29
N ALA A 117 1.34 13.16 2.21
CA ALA A 117 1.46 14.00 3.40
C ALA A 117 0.18 14.02 4.24
N PHE A 118 -1.00 14.07 3.60
CA PHE A 118 -2.29 13.95 4.28
C PHE A 118 -2.45 12.60 4.97
N ARG A 119 -2.25 11.48 4.25
CA ARG A 119 -2.37 10.12 4.78
C ARG A 119 -1.51 9.94 6.03
N ASP A 120 -0.24 10.31 5.94
CA ASP A 120 0.71 10.11 7.03
C ASP A 120 0.34 10.99 8.25
N ALA A 121 -0.11 12.23 8.02
CA ALA A 121 -0.57 13.11 9.09
C ALA A 121 -1.87 12.63 9.75
N GLU A 122 -2.85 12.19 8.95
CA GLU A 122 -4.13 11.71 9.44
C GLU A 122 -3.97 10.41 10.24
N CYS A 123 -3.23 9.44 9.72
CA CYS A 123 -3.01 8.19 10.44
C CYS A 123 -2.14 8.37 11.69
N ALA A 124 -1.23 9.36 11.70
CA ALA A 124 -0.56 9.76 12.94
C ALA A 124 -1.54 10.37 13.96
N ASN A 125 -2.50 11.20 13.52
CA ASN A 125 -3.53 11.75 14.39
C ASN A 125 -4.44 10.65 14.98
N VAL A 126 -4.91 9.70 14.14
CA VAL A 126 -5.66 8.52 14.59
C VAL A 126 -4.87 7.71 15.62
N TYR A 127 -3.59 7.44 15.37
CA TYR A 127 -2.71 6.75 16.32
C TYR A 127 -2.60 7.49 17.66
N GLN A 128 -2.41 8.81 17.63
CA GLN A 128 -2.23 9.61 18.86
C GLN A 128 -3.49 9.68 19.72
N THR A 129 -4.68 9.54 19.13
CA THR A 129 -5.96 9.54 19.86
C THR A 129 -6.03 8.43 20.93
N PHE A 130 -5.25 7.36 20.77
CA PHE A 130 -5.21 6.20 21.68
C PHE A 130 -3.89 6.09 22.46
N ILE A 131 -3.27 7.24 22.78
CA ILE A 131 -2.01 7.29 23.55
C ILE A 131 -2.12 6.52 24.87
N GLY A 132 -1.09 5.74 25.20
CA GLY A 132 -1.03 4.92 26.41
C GLY A 132 -1.60 3.50 26.28
N GLY A 133 -2.32 3.19 25.20
CA GLY A 133 -2.78 1.83 24.87
C GLY A 133 -1.99 1.20 23.71
N THR A 134 -1.99 -0.13 23.62
CA THR A 134 -1.42 -0.84 22.45
C THR A 134 -2.35 -0.79 21.23
N ILE A 135 -3.65 -0.53 21.45
CA ILE A 135 -4.66 -0.43 20.39
C ILE A 135 -4.33 0.63 19.32
N ARG A 136 -3.56 1.66 19.68
CA ARG A 136 -3.10 2.71 18.74
C ARG A 136 -2.40 2.14 17.50
N SER A 137 -1.66 1.05 17.64
CA SER A 137 -0.99 0.39 16.52
C SER A 137 -1.99 -0.24 15.55
N ILE A 138 -3.11 -0.75 16.05
CA ILE A 138 -4.18 -1.36 15.25
C ILE A 138 -4.93 -0.28 14.47
N VAL A 139 -5.42 0.75 15.15
CA VAL A 139 -6.19 1.82 14.49
C VAL A 139 -5.35 2.64 13.53
N GLY A 140 -4.06 2.87 13.85
CA GLY A 140 -3.14 3.55 12.94
C GLY A 140 -2.82 2.69 11.70
N GLY A 141 -2.63 1.39 11.87
CA GLY A 141 -2.42 0.45 10.75
C GLY A 141 -3.66 0.34 9.86
N ALA A 142 -4.85 0.24 10.44
CA ALA A 142 -6.11 0.22 9.71
C ALA A 142 -6.32 1.51 8.89
N CYS A 143 -6.02 2.68 9.45
CA CYS A 143 -6.07 3.96 8.73
C CYS A 143 -5.16 3.96 7.48
N LEU A 144 -3.95 3.41 7.59
CA LEU A 144 -3.02 3.34 6.45
C LEU A 144 -3.59 2.47 5.33
N ILE A 145 -4.19 1.32 5.67
CA ILE A 145 -4.85 0.42 4.71
C ILE A 145 -6.03 1.13 4.06
N GLU A 146 -6.92 1.75 4.84
CA GLU A 146 -8.11 2.44 4.34
C GLU A 146 -7.73 3.51 3.32
N LEU A 147 -6.87 4.46 3.70
CA LEU A 147 -6.49 5.55 2.80
C LEU A 147 -5.68 5.09 1.59
N THR A 148 -4.81 4.08 1.74
CA THR A 148 -4.00 3.56 0.62
C THR A 148 -4.86 2.78 -0.37
N SER A 149 -5.76 1.94 0.11
CA SER A 149 -6.70 1.20 -0.74
C SER A 149 -7.72 2.13 -1.41
N ASP A 150 -8.23 3.16 -0.72
CA ASP A 150 -9.06 4.21 -1.35
C ASP A 150 -8.34 4.87 -2.51
N ARG A 151 -7.04 5.16 -2.36
CA ARG A 151 -6.24 5.77 -3.43
C ARG A 151 -6.04 4.83 -4.61
N VAL A 152 -5.83 3.54 -4.36
CA VAL A 152 -5.80 2.50 -5.40
C VAL A 152 -7.11 2.46 -6.18
N ILE A 153 -8.24 2.45 -5.47
CA ILE A 153 -9.58 2.41 -6.03
C ILE A 153 -9.85 3.66 -6.86
N GLN A 154 -9.52 4.84 -6.32
CA GLN A 154 -9.60 6.11 -7.06
C GLN A 154 -8.80 6.06 -8.36
N PHE A 155 -7.63 5.44 -8.40
CA PHE A 155 -6.85 5.29 -9.62
C PHE A 155 -7.46 4.28 -10.60
N ARG A 156 -7.93 3.13 -10.11
CA ARG A 156 -8.57 2.10 -10.93
C ARG A 156 -9.84 2.61 -11.62
N HIS A 157 -10.67 3.37 -10.91
CA HIS A 157 -11.94 3.90 -11.42
C HIS A 157 -11.81 5.32 -12.02
N GLY A 158 -10.84 6.11 -11.55
CA GLY A 158 -10.59 7.47 -12.01
C GLY A 158 -10.07 7.58 -13.45
N MET A 159 -9.42 6.52 -13.95
CA MET A 159 -9.06 6.40 -15.37
C MET A 159 -10.30 6.34 -16.28
N ALA A 160 -11.46 5.90 -15.78
CA ALA A 160 -12.68 5.79 -16.58
C ALA A 160 -13.31 7.16 -16.91
N TYR A 161 -13.21 8.15 -16.01
CA TYR A 161 -13.80 9.49 -16.21
C TYR A 161 -13.14 10.31 -17.35
N GLY A 162 -11.93 9.94 -17.80
CA GLY A 162 -11.26 10.59 -18.93
C GLY A 162 -11.68 10.06 -20.31
N ASN A 163 -12.38 8.91 -20.36
CA ASN A 163 -12.70 8.19 -21.59
C ASN A 163 -14.14 8.39 -22.07
N GLU A 164 -14.94 9.18 -21.36
CA GLU A 164 -16.25 9.60 -21.84
C GLU A 164 -16.09 10.72 -22.87
N PRO A 165 -16.70 10.59 -24.08
CA PRO A 165 -16.72 11.68 -25.03
C PRO A 165 -17.42 12.88 -24.39
N ARG A 166 -16.75 14.03 -24.35
CA ARG A 166 -17.38 15.32 -24.03
C ARG A 166 -18.45 15.69 -25.06
#